data_AF-A0A946AL27-F1
#
_entry.id   AF-A0A946AL27-F1
#
_cell.length_a   1.000
_cell.length_b   1.000
_cell.length_c   1.000
_cell.angle_alpha   90.00
_cell.angle_beta   90.00
_cell.angle_gamma   90.00
#
_symmetry.space_group_name_H-M   'P 1'
#
loop_
_entity.id
_entity.type
_entity.pdbx_description
1 polymer ?
#
loop_
_entity_poly.entity_id
_entity_poly.type
_entity_poly.pdbx_seq_one_letter_code
_entity_poly.pdbx_strand_id
1 'polypeptide(L)'
;MTDKLAEALQAVTLNAPNWRTLRFVQAARRLYKPRSVVLSPAQYVELNRRFLEQYDESLTNNELQQFRNSVEDYQARLDILGIKDFQLRQPVTLGHAFRKIFLRALWMLVLLPLAIPGALLHLPVGWIAATVGERFSYEMDDIATLKVFATILLLPLLYLVVASIIGAQFGFWWALATVIGLTFSFSASVRIIEAEAGMLVSMISVARLARLGSEIDSLRTTRAELVESIRSLVDKYSDPDMPRMFTNQDFDSGA
;
A
#
# COMPACT_ATOMS: atom_id res chain seq x y z
N MET A 1 30.67 -9.27 12.19
CA MET A 1 29.53 -8.34 12.41
C MET A 1 28.18 -9.02 12.18
N THR A 2 28.10 -9.97 11.24
CA THR A 2 26.94 -10.85 11.02
C THR A 2 26.59 -11.73 12.23
N ASP A 3 27.59 -12.22 12.96
CA ASP A 3 27.36 -13.22 14.02
C ASP A 3 26.67 -12.62 15.26
N LYS A 4 27.01 -11.38 15.65
CA LYS A 4 26.30 -10.67 16.74
C LYS A 4 24.86 -10.31 16.37
N LEU A 5 24.59 -10.05 15.09
CA LEU A 5 23.24 -9.79 14.60
C LEU A 5 22.44 -11.09 14.51
N ALA A 6 23.08 -12.18 14.09
CA ALA A 6 22.51 -13.51 14.08
C ALA A 6 22.21 -14.01 15.50
N GLU A 7 23.10 -13.80 16.47
CA GLU A 7 22.87 -14.08 17.90
C GLU A 7 21.74 -13.24 18.49
N ALA A 8 21.69 -11.93 18.18
CA ALA A 8 20.60 -11.07 18.65
C ALA A 8 19.25 -11.47 18.03
N LEU A 9 19.23 -11.92 16.77
CA LEU A 9 18.04 -12.46 16.11
C LEU A 9 17.68 -13.86 16.64
N GLN A 10 18.65 -14.71 16.97
CA GLN A 10 18.44 -16.03 17.59
C GLN A 10 17.92 -15.93 19.01
N ALA A 11 18.45 -14.99 19.80
CA ALA A 11 17.98 -14.70 21.16
C ALA A 11 16.52 -14.22 21.17
N VAL A 12 16.09 -13.51 20.13
CA VAL A 12 14.70 -13.03 19.95
C VAL A 12 13.78 -14.09 19.33
N THR A 13 14.30 -15.11 18.65
CA THR A 13 13.49 -16.17 18.02
C THR A 13 13.32 -17.42 18.88
N LEU A 14 14.20 -17.68 19.85
CA LEU A 14 14.14 -18.89 20.71
C LEU A 14 13.36 -18.71 22.01
N ASN A 15 13.00 -17.50 22.40
CA ASN A 15 12.03 -17.25 23.48
C ASN A 15 10.82 -16.57 22.86
N ALA A 16 9.90 -17.33 22.28
CA ALA A 16 8.66 -16.78 21.74
C ALA A 16 7.90 -16.09 22.89
N PRO A 17 7.86 -14.74 22.95
CA PRO A 17 6.96 -14.06 23.85
C PRO A 17 5.56 -14.48 23.40
N ASN A 18 4.63 -14.67 24.34
CA ASN A 18 3.21 -14.83 24.02
C ASN A 18 2.82 -13.82 22.93
N TRP A 19 2.09 -14.25 21.89
CA TRP A 19 1.65 -13.40 20.77
C TRP A 19 1.14 -12.02 21.24
N ARG A 20 0.43 -12.00 22.38
CA ARG A 20 -0.06 -10.79 23.04
C ARG A 20 1.06 -9.82 23.42
N THR A 21 2.12 -10.32 24.06
CA THR A 21 3.30 -9.55 24.46
C THR A 21 4.00 -8.94 23.24
N LEU A 22 4.26 -9.75 22.20
CA LEU A 22 4.89 -9.28 20.97
C LEU A 22 4.05 -8.18 20.31
N ARG A 23 2.74 -8.39 20.23
CA ARG A 23 1.79 -7.46 19.62
C ARG A 23 1.75 -6.12 20.36
N PHE A 24 1.79 -6.14 21.69
CA PHE A 24 1.88 -4.94 22.52
C PHE A 24 3.20 -4.20 22.31
N VAL A 25 4.35 -4.90 22.42
CA VAL A 25 5.68 -4.28 22.27
C VAL A 25 5.83 -3.58 20.91
N GLN A 26 5.36 -4.23 19.84
CA GLN A 26 5.36 -3.62 18.52
C GLN A 26 4.46 -2.38 18.44
N ALA A 27 3.31 -2.37 19.13
CA ALA A 27 2.42 -1.22 19.17
C ALA A 27 2.99 -0.06 19.99
N ALA A 28 3.45 -0.35 21.20
CA ALA A 28 4.15 0.60 22.07
C ALA A 28 5.30 1.27 21.32
N ARG A 29 6.17 0.49 20.67
CA ARG A 29 7.25 1.03 19.84
C ARG A 29 6.74 1.94 18.72
N ARG A 30 5.68 1.54 17.99
CA ARG A 30 5.10 2.36 16.92
C ARG A 30 4.52 3.67 17.45
N LEU A 31 3.89 3.65 18.63
CA LEU A 31 3.32 4.83 19.28
C LEU A 31 4.42 5.78 19.75
N TYR A 32 5.47 5.25 20.38
CA TYR A 32 6.60 6.05 20.89
C TYR A 32 7.46 6.65 19.78
N LYS A 33 7.78 5.87 18.72
CA LYS A 33 8.70 6.28 17.64
C LYS A 33 8.21 7.56 16.92
N PRO A 34 9.04 8.62 16.83
CA PRO A 34 8.75 9.81 16.03
C PRO A 34 8.45 9.51 14.56
N ARG A 35 7.69 10.42 13.92
CA ARG A 35 7.36 10.31 12.49
C ARG A 35 8.57 10.56 11.60
N SER A 36 9.44 11.49 11.96
CA SER A 36 10.61 11.96 11.21
C SER A 36 11.79 10.98 11.21
N VAL A 37 11.87 10.08 12.19
CA VAL A 37 13.06 9.23 12.40
C VAL A 37 12.91 7.87 11.72
N VAL A 38 13.95 7.39 11.04
CA VAL A 38 14.05 6.00 10.56
C VAL A 38 14.99 5.24 11.50
N LEU A 39 14.53 4.08 12.01
CA LEU A 39 15.34 3.28 12.92
C LEU A 39 16.28 2.36 12.15
N SER A 40 17.54 2.31 12.56
CA SER A 40 18.46 1.23 12.17
C SER A 40 18.02 -0.11 12.77
N PRO A 41 18.45 -1.26 12.21
CA PRO A 41 18.13 -2.58 12.77
C PRO A 41 18.56 -2.73 14.24
N ALA A 42 19.73 -2.17 14.61
CA ALA A 42 20.21 -2.22 15.99
C ALA A 42 19.31 -1.42 16.94
N GLN A 43 18.92 -0.19 16.56
CA GLN A 43 17.98 0.62 17.35
C GLN A 43 16.60 -0.04 17.45
N TYR A 44 16.16 -0.71 16.37
CA TYR A 44 14.89 -1.44 16.36
C TYR A 44 14.87 -2.56 17.39
N VAL A 45 15.93 -3.40 17.41
CA VAL A 45 16.05 -4.52 18.36
C VAL A 45 16.18 -3.99 19.78
N GLU A 46 17.02 -2.99 20.00
CA GLU A 46 17.22 -2.40 21.33
C GLU A 46 15.93 -1.79 21.90
N LEU A 47 15.16 -1.08 21.06
CA LEU A 47 13.89 -0.50 21.50
C LEU A 47 12.86 -1.57 21.83
N ASN A 48 12.80 -2.67 21.07
CA ASN A 48 11.93 -3.81 21.43
C ASN A 48 12.38 -4.48 22.74
N ARG A 49 13.69 -4.64 22.96
CA ARG A 49 14.26 -5.21 24.18
C ARG A 49 13.85 -4.39 25.40
N ARG A 50 14.04 -3.06 25.35
CA ARG A 50 13.63 -2.14 26.44
C ARG A 50 12.14 -2.21 26.75
N PHE A 51 11.28 -2.25 25.73
CA PHE A 51 9.83 -2.40 25.94
C PHE A 51 9.42 -3.79 26.45
N LEU A 52 10.19 -4.84 26.13
CA LEU A 52 9.96 -6.18 26.68
C LEU A 52 10.32 -6.22 28.18
N GLU A 53 11.42 -5.61 28.59
CA GLU A 53 11.81 -5.53 30.01
C GLU A 53 10.73 -4.84 30.85
N GLN A 54 10.19 -3.72 30.35
CA GLN A 54 9.12 -2.99 31.04
C GLN A 54 7.75 -3.71 31.01
N TYR A 55 7.59 -4.71 30.13
CA TYR A 55 6.33 -5.45 30.03
C TYR A 55 6.05 -6.24 31.30
N ASP A 56 7.07 -6.86 31.90
CA ASP A 56 6.89 -7.66 33.12
C ASP A 56 6.49 -6.77 34.31
N GLU A 57 7.04 -5.57 34.41
CA GLU A 57 6.63 -4.57 35.40
C GLU A 57 5.18 -4.09 35.20
N SER A 58 4.68 -4.11 33.96
CA SER A 58 3.28 -3.79 33.68
C SER A 58 2.27 -4.81 34.23
N LEU A 59 2.73 -5.98 34.69
CA LEU A 59 1.86 -6.99 35.32
C LEU A 59 1.53 -6.65 36.77
N THR A 60 2.38 -5.89 37.45
CA THR A 60 2.27 -5.56 38.88
C THR A 60 1.92 -4.10 39.13
N ASN A 61 2.32 -3.19 38.23
CA ASN A 61 2.04 -1.77 38.33
C ASN A 61 0.70 -1.40 37.67
N ASN A 62 -0.25 -0.88 38.46
CA ASN A 62 -1.60 -0.51 38.00
C ASN A 62 -1.59 0.51 36.85
N GLU A 63 -0.67 1.48 36.84
CA GLU A 63 -0.59 2.53 35.82
C GLU A 63 -0.13 1.95 34.47
N LEU A 64 0.93 1.13 34.49
CA LEU A 64 1.42 0.43 33.31
C LEU A 64 0.42 -0.62 32.80
N GLN A 65 -0.31 -1.28 33.70
CA GLN A 65 -1.39 -2.20 33.36
C GLN A 65 -2.53 -1.49 32.62
N GLN A 66 -2.95 -0.31 33.10
CA GLN A 66 -3.97 0.50 32.43
C GLN A 66 -3.52 0.90 31.03
N PHE A 67 -2.29 1.41 30.87
CA PHE A 67 -1.75 1.74 29.55
C PHE A 67 -1.73 0.53 28.62
N ARG A 68 -1.30 -0.65 29.09
CA ARG A 68 -1.34 -1.88 28.30
C ARG A 68 -2.74 -2.21 27.81
N ASN A 69 -3.73 -2.16 28.71
CA ASN A 69 -5.13 -2.44 28.35
C ASN A 69 -5.65 -1.43 27.31
N SER A 70 -5.32 -0.14 27.43
CA SER A 70 -5.70 0.88 26.46
C SER A 70 -5.07 0.67 25.09
N VAL A 71 -3.79 0.25 25.03
CA VAL A 71 -3.13 -0.12 23.77
C VAL A 71 -3.78 -1.35 23.15
N GLU A 72 -4.11 -2.36 23.95
CA GLU A 72 -4.76 -3.59 23.47
C GLU A 72 -6.18 -3.32 22.94
N ASP A 73 -6.98 -2.48 23.62
CA ASP A 73 -8.30 -2.06 23.14
C ASP A 73 -8.20 -1.28 21.83
N TYR A 74 -7.25 -0.34 21.74
CA TYR A 74 -6.96 0.37 20.50
C TYR A 74 -6.59 -0.57 19.36
N GLN A 75 -5.73 -1.56 19.61
CA GLN A 75 -5.35 -2.56 18.61
C GLN A 75 -6.53 -3.46 18.22
N ALA A 76 -7.40 -3.85 19.15
CA ALA A 76 -8.60 -4.62 18.86
C ALA A 76 -9.58 -3.84 17.97
N ARG A 77 -9.78 -2.55 18.25
CA ARG A 77 -10.61 -1.68 17.39
C ARG A 77 -10.04 -1.53 15.98
N LEU A 78 -8.72 -1.36 15.87
CA LEU A 78 -8.05 -1.34 14.56
C LEU A 78 -8.30 -2.63 13.76
N ASP A 79 -8.22 -3.79 14.41
CA ASP A 79 -8.47 -5.09 13.77
C ASP A 79 -9.93 -5.23 13.33
N ILE A 80 -10.89 -4.88 14.20
CA ILE A 80 -12.33 -4.94 13.91
C ILE A 80 -12.68 -4.09 12.69
N LEU A 81 -12.07 -2.91 12.54
CA LEU A 81 -12.28 -2.03 11.39
C LEU A 81 -11.40 -2.37 10.18
N GLY A 82 -10.47 -3.31 10.32
CA GLY A 82 -9.49 -3.66 9.29
C GLY A 82 -8.62 -2.46 8.87
N ILE A 83 -8.28 -1.59 9.83
CA ILE A 83 -7.47 -0.39 9.64
C ILE A 83 -6.08 -0.61 10.24
N LYS A 84 -5.03 -0.22 9.53
CA LYS A 84 -3.65 -0.29 10.02
C LYS A 84 -3.24 1.05 10.64
N ASP A 85 -2.44 1.03 11.73
CA ASP A 85 -1.97 2.24 12.44
C ASP A 85 -1.37 3.30 11.50
N PHE A 86 -0.63 2.89 10.46
CA PHE A 86 -0.01 3.83 9.52
C PHE A 86 -1.05 4.62 8.71
N GLN A 87 -2.24 4.07 8.46
CA GLN A 87 -3.30 4.75 7.73
C GLN A 87 -3.89 5.91 8.53
N LEU A 88 -3.82 5.86 9.87
CA LEU A 88 -4.25 6.96 10.73
C LEU A 88 -3.26 8.14 10.73
N ARG A 89 -1.99 7.91 10.36
CA ARG A 89 -0.95 8.96 10.33
C ARG A 89 -1.10 9.91 9.14
N GLN A 90 -1.79 9.49 8.08
CA GLN A 90 -1.99 10.29 6.87
C GLN A 90 -3.45 10.74 6.83
N PRO A 91 -3.78 11.94 7.34
CA PRO A 91 -5.14 12.46 7.28
C PRO A 91 -5.49 12.78 5.82
N VAL A 92 -6.11 11.83 5.14
CA VAL A 92 -6.74 12.08 3.85
C VAL A 92 -8.13 12.66 4.14
N THR A 93 -8.33 13.93 3.84
CA THR A 93 -9.66 14.54 3.95
C THR A 93 -10.58 13.96 2.88
N LEU A 94 -11.86 13.75 3.24
CA LEU A 94 -12.86 13.20 2.34
C LEU A 94 -12.97 14.01 1.03
N GLY A 95 -12.91 15.34 1.13
CA GLY A 95 -12.96 16.25 -0.02
C GLY A 95 -11.79 16.09 -0.97
N HIS A 96 -10.56 15.95 -0.45
CA HIS A 96 -9.38 15.70 -1.29
C HIS A 96 -9.45 14.34 -1.98
N ALA A 97 -9.91 13.30 -1.27
CA ALA A 97 -10.08 11.97 -1.83
C ALA A 97 -11.16 11.95 -2.93
N PHE A 98 -12.31 12.57 -2.66
CA PHE A 98 -13.40 12.70 -3.63
C PHE A 98 -12.98 13.47 -4.87
N ARG A 99 -12.32 14.64 -4.71
CA ARG A 99 -11.78 15.42 -5.83
C ARG A 99 -10.83 14.59 -6.70
N LYS A 100 -9.92 13.82 -6.08
CA LYS A 100 -8.97 12.97 -6.82
C LYS A 100 -9.69 11.88 -7.62
N ILE A 101 -10.68 11.21 -7.03
CA ILE A 101 -11.48 10.19 -7.73
C ILE A 101 -12.30 10.84 -8.86
N PHE A 102 -12.93 11.98 -8.60
CA PHE A 102 -13.73 12.71 -9.58
C PHE A 102 -12.90 13.15 -10.80
N LEU A 103 -11.73 13.77 -10.58
CA LEU A 103 -10.83 14.16 -11.68
C LEU A 103 -10.32 12.95 -12.46
N ARG A 104 -10.06 11.83 -11.79
CA ARG A 104 -9.67 10.58 -12.46
C ARG A 104 -10.82 10.02 -13.32
N ALA A 105 -12.05 10.02 -12.80
CA ALA A 105 -13.23 9.58 -13.53
C ALA A 105 -13.49 10.45 -14.76
N LEU A 106 -13.35 11.78 -14.63
CA LEU A 106 -13.48 12.71 -15.75
C LEU A 106 -12.41 12.43 -16.84
N TRP A 107 -11.16 12.20 -16.43
CA TRP A 107 -10.11 11.82 -17.37
C TRP A 107 -10.38 10.51 -18.09
N MET A 108 -10.93 9.51 -17.40
CA MET A 108 -11.33 8.25 -18.02
C MET A 108 -12.48 8.44 -19.02
N LEU A 109 -13.45 9.30 -18.70
CA LEU A 109 -14.56 9.63 -19.60
C LEU A 109 -14.06 10.27 -20.91
N VAL A 110 -13.07 11.15 -20.83
CA VAL A 110 -12.43 11.77 -22.00
C VAL A 110 -11.63 10.76 -22.82
N LEU A 111 -11.01 9.77 -22.19
CA LEU A 111 -10.25 8.71 -22.87
C LEU A 111 -11.14 7.64 -23.51
N LEU A 112 -12.37 7.47 -23.03
CA LEU A 112 -13.27 6.39 -23.45
C LEU A 112 -13.52 6.35 -24.98
N PRO A 113 -13.84 7.47 -25.67
CA PRO A 113 -14.07 7.46 -27.11
C PRO A 113 -12.83 7.06 -27.91
N LEU A 114 -11.65 7.37 -27.39
CA LEU A 114 -10.38 6.98 -28.00
C LEU A 114 -10.06 5.50 -27.70
N ALA A 115 -10.40 5.01 -26.52
CA ALA A 115 -10.10 3.64 -26.09
C ALA A 115 -11.03 2.58 -26.70
N ILE A 116 -12.29 2.91 -26.99
CA ILE A 116 -13.28 1.94 -27.49
C ILE A 116 -12.86 1.32 -28.84
N PRO A 117 -12.54 2.11 -29.90
CA PRO A 117 -12.16 1.54 -31.19
C PRO A 117 -10.95 0.61 -31.09
N GLY A 118 -9.96 0.99 -30.29
CA GLY A 118 -8.78 0.20 -30.00
C GLY A 118 -9.14 -1.07 -29.27
N ALA A 119 -9.93 -0.99 -28.19
CA ALA A 119 -10.32 -2.17 -27.44
C ALA A 119 -11.01 -3.20 -28.34
N LEU A 120 -11.92 -2.78 -29.21
CA LEU A 120 -12.58 -3.66 -30.18
C LEU A 120 -11.60 -4.25 -31.19
N LEU A 121 -10.74 -3.44 -31.80
CA LEU A 121 -9.81 -3.92 -32.84
C LEU A 121 -8.73 -4.86 -32.30
N HIS A 122 -8.27 -4.65 -31.07
CA HIS A 122 -7.24 -5.49 -30.46
C HIS A 122 -7.80 -6.73 -29.76
N LEU A 123 -9.12 -6.83 -29.54
CA LEU A 123 -9.75 -7.97 -28.87
C LEU A 123 -9.44 -9.31 -29.55
N PRO A 124 -9.57 -9.47 -30.89
CA PRO A 124 -9.22 -10.73 -31.55
C PRO A 124 -7.75 -11.10 -31.34
N VAL A 125 -6.84 -10.12 -31.35
CA VAL A 125 -5.41 -10.35 -31.10
C VAL A 125 -5.20 -10.85 -29.68
N GLY A 126 -5.81 -10.20 -28.69
CA GLY A 126 -5.75 -10.64 -27.29
C GLY A 126 -6.32 -12.03 -27.08
N TRP A 127 -7.42 -12.37 -27.75
CA TRP A 127 -8.04 -13.70 -27.68
C TRP A 127 -7.17 -14.79 -28.30
N ILE A 128 -6.58 -14.54 -29.49
CA ILE A 128 -5.64 -15.46 -30.12
C ILE A 128 -4.41 -15.63 -29.23
N ALA A 129 -3.82 -14.54 -28.72
CA ALA A 129 -2.68 -14.59 -27.82
C ALA A 129 -2.99 -15.40 -26.55
N ALA A 130 -4.15 -15.18 -25.93
CA ALA A 130 -4.59 -15.93 -24.76
C ALA A 130 -4.69 -17.44 -25.06
N THR A 131 -5.34 -17.77 -26.17
CA THR A 131 -5.52 -19.16 -26.63
C THR A 131 -4.18 -19.83 -26.94
N VAL A 132 -3.25 -19.11 -27.58
CA VAL A 132 -1.90 -19.62 -27.89
C VAL A 132 -1.14 -19.90 -26.59
N GLY A 133 -1.16 -18.95 -25.65
CA GLY A 133 -0.50 -19.12 -24.36
C GLY A 133 -1.03 -20.31 -23.57
N GLU A 134 -2.34 -20.53 -23.55
CA GLU A 134 -2.95 -21.61 -22.75
C GLU A 134 -2.87 -22.99 -23.42
N ARG A 135 -2.89 -23.06 -24.75
CA ARG A 135 -2.88 -24.34 -25.47
C ARG A 135 -1.49 -24.86 -25.80
N PHE A 136 -0.50 -23.97 -25.90
CA PHE A 136 0.85 -24.33 -26.36
C PHE A 136 1.94 -24.14 -25.30
N SER A 137 1.61 -23.66 -24.09
CA SER A 137 2.56 -23.62 -22.98
C SER A 137 2.86 -25.02 -22.46
N TYR A 138 4.14 -25.34 -22.29
CA TYR A 138 4.55 -26.56 -21.60
C TYR A 138 4.64 -26.31 -20.09
N GLU A 139 5.19 -25.17 -19.69
CA GLU A 139 5.27 -24.73 -18.29
C GLU A 139 4.36 -23.53 -18.03
N MET A 140 3.97 -23.33 -16.76
CA MET A 140 3.14 -22.18 -16.36
C MET A 140 3.82 -20.85 -16.68
N ASP A 141 5.15 -20.80 -16.61
CA ASP A 141 5.93 -19.60 -16.87
C ASP A 141 5.97 -19.24 -18.38
N ASP A 142 5.71 -20.20 -19.27
CA ASP A 142 5.66 -19.99 -20.72
C ASP A 142 4.38 -19.28 -21.18
N ILE A 143 3.29 -19.38 -20.40
CA ILE A 143 1.97 -18.84 -20.77
C ILE A 143 2.07 -17.34 -21.07
N ALA A 144 2.73 -16.58 -20.20
CA ALA A 144 2.88 -15.14 -20.38
C ALA A 144 3.77 -14.82 -21.58
N THR A 145 4.87 -15.55 -21.72
CA THR A 145 5.83 -15.40 -22.81
C THR A 145 5.18 -15.62 -24.17
N LEU A 146 4.42 -16.71 -24.32
CA LEU A 146 3.69 -17.03 -25.55
C LEU A 146 2.60 -16.01 -25.89
N LYS A 147 1.88 -15.49 -24.87
CA LYS A 147 0.90 -14.39 -25.04
C LYS A 147 1.58 -13.13 -25.60
N VAL A 148 2.75 -12.77 -25.06
CA VAL A 148 3.53 -11.60 -25.52
C VAL A 148 4.03 -11.81 -26.95
N PHE A 149 4.62 -12.95 -27.27
CA PHE A 149 5.10 -13.25 -28.63
C PHE A 149 3.97 -13.21 -29.67
N ALA A 150 2.83 -13.83 -29.37
CA ALA A 150 1.66 -13.78 -30.24
C ALA A 150 1.18 -12.33 -30.46
N THR A 151 1.17 -11.52 -29.39
CA THR A 151 0.77 -10.10 -29.48
C THR A 151 1.75 -9.29 -30.32
N ILE A 152 3.06 -9.46 -30.13
CA ILE A 152 4.12 -8.77 -30.90
C ILE A 152 4.03 -9.10 -32.39
N LEU A 153 3.68 -10.33 -32.75
CA LEU A 153 3.53 -10.75 -34.14
C LEU A 153 2.22 -10.25 -34.77
N LEU A 154 1.11 -10.37 -34.05
CA LEU A 154 -0.23 -10.12 -34.59
C LEU A 154 -0.60 -8.64 -34.63
N LEU A 155 -0.12 -7.82 -33.69
CA LEU A 155 -0.45 -6.39 -33.66
C LEU A 155 0.05 -5.64 -34.91
N PRO A 156 1.32 -5.74 -35.34
CA PRO A 156 1.78 -5.08 -36.56
C PRO A 156 1.04 -5.58 -37.80
N LEU A 157 0.73 -6.89 -37.88
CA LEU A 157 -0.02 -7.46 -38.99
C LEU A 157 -1.43 -6.88 -39.07
N LEU A 158 -2.13 -6.78 -37.94
CA LEU A 158 -3.43 -6.11 -37.86
C LEU A 158 -3.34 -4.67 -38.37
N TYR A 159 -2.30 -3.93 -37.97
CA TYR A 159 -2.13 -2.52 -38.34
C TYR A 159 -1.87 -2.39 -39.84
N LEU A 160 -1.04 -3.27 -40.42
CA LEU A 160 -0.79 -3.29 -41.86
C LEU A 160 -2.06 -3.59 -42.66
N VAL A 161 -2.88 -4.55 -42.22
CA VAL A 161 -4.15 -4.87 -42.88
C VAL A 161 -5.10 -3.68 -42.83
N VAL A 162 -5.31 -3.09 -41.65
CA VAL A 162 -6.22 -1.94 -41.50
C VAL A 162 -5.72 -0.73 -42.28
N ALA A 163 -4.43 -0.41 -42.18
CA ALA A 163 -3.83 0.70 -42.91
C ALA A 163 -3.88 0.50 -44.43
N SER A 164 -3.71 -0.73 -44.92
CA SER A 164 -3.83 -1.05 -46.35
C SER A 164 -5.25 -0.84 -46.86
N ILE A 165 -6.26 -1.28 -46.10
CA ILE A 165 -7.67 -1.10 -46.45
C ILE A 165 -8.04 0.39 -46.49
N ILE A 166 -7.69 1.14 -45.45
CA ILE A 166 -7.96 2.59 -45.39
C ILE A 166 -7.16 3.34 -46.46
N GLY A 167 -5.91 2.98 -46.66
CA GLY A 167 -5.05 3.58 -47.69
C GLY A 167 -5.58 3.39 -49.10
N ALA A 168 -6.13 2.21 -49.40
CA ALA A 168 -6.74 1.93 -50.70
C ALA A 168 -8.02 2.75 -50.95
N GLN A 169 -8.78 3.08 -49.91
CA GLN A 169 -10.06 3.81 -50.05
C GLN A 169 -9.92 5.33 -49.95
N PHE A 170 -9.02 5.81 -49.07
CA PHE A 170 -8.93 7.23 -48.71
C PHE A 170 -7.56 7.84 -49.01
N GLY A 171 -6.55 7.02 -49.35
CA GLY A 171 -5.20 7.44 -49.70
C GLY A 171 -4.18 7.32 -48.57
N PHE A 172 -2.91 7.53 -48.92
CA PHE A 172 -1.76 7.29 -48.05
C PHE A 172 -1.81 8.04 -46.70
N TRP A 173 -2.20 9.32 -46.70
CA TRP A 173 -2.25 10.12 -45.47
C TRP A 173 -3.27 9.59 -44.46
N TRP A 174 -4.38 9.02 -44.93
CA TRP A 174 -5.36 8.38 -44.07
C TRP A 174 -4.85 7.07 -43.51
N ALA A 175 -4.10 6.27 -44.28
CA ALA A 175 -3.44 5.08 -43.77
C ALA A 175 -2.47 5.42 -42.62
N LEU A 176 -1.65 6.46 -42.78
CA LEU A 176 -0.72 6.92 -41.75
C LEU A 176 -1.47 7.43 -40.50
N ALA A 177 -2.51 8.26 -40.70
CA ALA A 177 -3.34 8.77 -39.61
C ALA A 177 -4.01 7.62 -38.84
N THR A 178 -4.45 6.56 -39.53
CA THR A 178 -5.03 5.37 -38.89
C THR A 178 -4.01 4.64 -38.04
N VAL A 179 -2.78 4.41 -38.51
CA VAL A 179 -1.73 3.76 -37.70
C VAL A 179 -1.47 4.56 -36.42
N ILE A 180 -1.30 5.88 -36.54
CA ILE A 180 -1.09 6.78 -35.39
C ILE A 180 -2.29 6.72 -34.44
N GLY A 181 -3.51 6.83 -34.99
CA GLY A 181 -4.75 6.78 -34.23
C GLY A 181 -4.92 5.46 -33.47
N LEU A 182 -4.60 4.33 -34.10
CA LEU A 182 -4.65 3.01 -33.47
C LEU A 182 -3.63 2.86 -32.34
N THR A 183 -2.42 3.41 -32.49
CA THR A 183 -1.42 3.42 -31.40
C THR A 183 -1.93 4.20 -30.19
N PHE A 184 -2.48 5.40 -30.40
CA PHE A 184 -3.08 6.19 -29.30
C PHE A 184 -4.30 5.50 -28.70
N SER A 185 -5.12 4.89 -29.55
CA SER A 185 -6.30 4.13 -29.16
C SER A 185 -5.94 2.93 -28.29
N PHE A 186 -4.94 2.13 -28.69
CA PHE A 186 -4.41 1.02 -27.90
C PHE A 186 -3.89 1.48 -26.53
N SER A 187 -3.10 2.55 -26.51
CA SER A 187 -2.58 3.12 -25.27
C SER A 187 -3.71 3.59 -24.33
N ALA A 188 -4.75 4.21 -24.88
CA ALA A 188 -5.93 4.60 -24.12
C ALA A 188 -6.68 3.38 -23.55
N SER A 189 -6.85 2.31 -24.34
CA SER A 189 -7.48 1.07 -23.88
C SER A 189 -6.73 0.45 -22.70
N VAL A 190 -5.40 0.31 -22.80
CA VAL A 190 -4.57 -0.24 -21.72
C VAL A 190 -4.68 0.61 -20.46
N ARG A 191 -4.62 1.94 -20.59
CA ARG A 191 -4.74 2.86 -19.45
C ARG A 191 -6.08 2.76 -18.73
N ILE A 192 -7.18 2.52 -19.45
CA ILE A 192 -8.50 2.35 -18.83
C ILE A 192 -8.54 1.06 -18.02
N ILE A 193 -8.03 -0.05 -18.57
CA ILE A 193 -7.95 -1.35 -17.89
C ILE A 193 -7.12 -1.24 -16.60
N GLU A 194 -5.96 -0.58 -16.67
CA GLU A 194 -5.13 -0.33 -15.47
C GLU A 194 -5.83 0.59 -14.45
N ALA A 195 -6.59 1.57 -14.94
CA ALA A 195 -7.28 2.51 -14.07
C ALA A 195 -8.44 1.89 -13.29
N GLU A 196 -9.15 0.91 -13.86
CA GLU A 196 -10.27 0.22 -13.21
C GLU A 196 -9.86 -0.44 -11.89
N ALA A 197 -8.78 -1.22 -11.88
CA ALA A 197 -8.31 -1.92 -10.67
C ALA A 197 -7.96 -0.94 -9.52
N GLY A 198 -7.25 0.15 -9.85
CA GLY A 198 -6.90 1.18 -8.86
C GLY A 198 -8.08 2.04 -8.40
N MET A 199 -9.10 2.20 -9.25
CA MET A 199 -10.29 3.00 -8.95
C MET A 199 -11.20 2.30 -7.94
N LEU A 200 -11.40 0.98 -8.07
CA LEU A 200 -12.19 0.19 -7.11
C LEU A 200 -11.61 0.27 -5.69
N VAL A 201 -10.29 0.09 -5.56
CA VAL A 201 -9.60 0.22 -4.26
C VAL A 201 -9.76 1.63 -3.67
N SER A 202 -9.66 2.65 -4.53
CA SER A 202 -9.84 4.06 -4.11
C SER A 202 -11.28 4.34 -3.67
N MET A 203 -12.28 3.81 -4.39
CA MET A 203 -13.69 3.95 -4.05
C MET A 203 -14.02 3.25 -2.73
N ILE A 204 -13.54 2.02 -2.53
CA ILE A 204 -13.71 1.29 -1.26
C ILE A 204 -13.07 2.07 -0.11
N SER A 205 -11.89 2.64 -0.33
CA SER A 205 -11.20 3.45 0.67
C SER A 205 -12.02 4.69 1.05
N VAL A 206 -12.57 5.41 0.06
CA VAL A 206 -13.42 6.58 0.32
C VAL A 206 -14.76 6.21 0.95
N ALA A 207 -15.40 5.13 0.51
CA ALA A 207 -16.63 4.63 1.10
C ALA A 207 -16.42 4.23 2.57
N ARG A 208 -15.27 3.62 2.89
CA ARG A 208 -14.86 3.31 4.26
C ARG A 208 -14.64 4.59 5.08
N LEU A 209 -13.93 5.58 4.54
CA LEU A 209 -13.73 6.89 5.20
C LEU A 209 -15.06 7.62 5.42
N ALA A 210 -16.01 7.53 4.48
CA ALA A 210 -17.32 8.17 4.59
C ALA A 210 -18.20 7.48 5.66
N ARG A 211 -18.18 6.14 5.70
CA ARG A 211 -19.02 5.36 6.63
C ARG A 211 -18.45 5.30 8.04
N LEU A 212 -17.13 5.19 8.18
CA LEU A 212 -16.42 5.03 9.46
C LEU A 212 -15.66 6.29 9.86
N GLY A 213 -15.95 7.45 9.27
CA GLY A 213 -15.20 8.68 9.49
C GLY A 213 -15.12 9.08 10.96
N SER A 214 -16.24 9.01 11.67
CA SER A 214 -16.30 9.29 13.11
C SER A 214 -15.50 8.29 13.95
N GLU A 215 -15.48 7.01 13.59
CA GLU A 215 -14.68 5.98 14.27
C GLU A 215 -13.19 6.11 13.96
N ILE A 216 -12.83 6.51 12.75
CA ILE A 216 -11.45 6.81 12.37
C ILE A 216 -10.95 8.04 13.13
N ASP A 217 -11.78 9.07 13.25
CA ASP A 217 -11.43 10.27 14.00
C ASP A 217 -11.32 9.99 15.50
N SER A 218 -12.20 9.17 16.07
CA SER A 218 -12.06 8.74 17.46
C SER A 218 -10.78 7.91 17.67
N LEU A 219 -10.44 7.01 16.75
CA LEU A 219 -9.17 6.26 16.78
C LEU A 219 -7.94 7.16 16.65
N ARG A 220 -8.01 8.25 15.85
CA ARG A 220 -6.93 9.25 15.77
C ARG A 220 -6.73 9.96 17.10
N THR A 221 -7.82 10.34 17.76
CA THR A 221 -7.79 10.94 19.10
C THR A 221 -7.20 9.98 20.13
N THR A 222 -7.73 8.75 20.23
CA THR A 222 -7.20 7.71 21.12
C THR A 222 -5.73 7.44 20.85
N ARG A 223 -5.31 7.39 19.58
CA ARG A 223 -3.90 7.23 19.22
C ARG A 223 -3.06 8.40 19.73
N ALA A 224 -3.53 9.65 19.62
CA ALA A 224 -2.81 10.82 20.12
C ALA A 224 -2.64 10.77 21.65
N GLU A 225 -3.71 10.40 22.37
CA GLU A 225 -3.67 10.19 23.82
C GLU A 225 -2.68 9.08 24.22
N LEU A 226 -2.66 7.96 23.49
CA LEU A 226 -1.72 6.87 23.72
C LEU A 226 -0.27 7.25 23.44
N VAL A 227 -0.03 8.10 22.42
CA VAL A 227 1.31 8.64 22.12
C VAL A 227 1.79 9.55 23.26
N GLU A 228 0.91 10.36 23.83
CA GLU A 228 1.26 11.20 24.97
C GLU A 228 1.50 10.37 26.23
N SER A 229 0.63 9.40 26.48
CA SER A 229 0.72 8.48 27.62
C SER A 229 2.00 7.65 27.60
N ILE A 230 2.41 7.13 26.44
CA ILE A 230 3.66 6.35 26.37
C ILE A 230 4.89 7.23 26.57
N ARG A 231 4.87 8.49 26.12
CA ARG A 231 5.99 9.42 26.33
C ARG A 231 6.14 9.77 27.80
N SER A 232 5.04 10.09 28.49
CA SER A 232 5.06 10.39 29.93
C SER A 232 5.47 9.19 30.77
N LEU A 233 5.02 7.98 30.41
CA LEU A 233 5.45 6.75 31.08
C LEU A 233 6.93 6.46 30.85
N VAL A 234 7.43 6.62 29.62
CA VAL A 234 8.86 6.50 29.34
C VAL A 234 9.65 7.53 30.15
N ASP A 235 9.18 8.78 30.27
CA ASP A 235 9.84 9.80 31.08
C ASP A 235 9.93 9.45 32.57
N LYS A 236 8.89 8.78 33.09
CA LYS A 236 8.77 8.42 34.51
C LYS A 236 9.52 7.14 34.88
N TYR A 237 9.52 6.14 34.00
CA TYR A 237 10.04 4.79 34.29
C TYR A 237 11.38 4.49 33.60
N SER A 238 11.88 5.35 32.72
CA SER A 238 13.22 5.15 32.15
C SER A 238 14.30 5.38 33.20
N ASP A 239 15.31 4.53 33.17
CA ASP A 239 16.55 4.72 33.92
C ASP A 239 17.20 6.07 33.58
N PRO A 240 17.42 6.97 34.55
CA PRO A 240 18.06 8.28 34.33
C PRO A 240 19.45 8.19 33.71
N ASP A 241 20.19 7.10 33.97
CA ASP A 241 21.56 6.89 33.49
C ASP A 241 21.60 6.29 32.08
N MET A 242 20.46 5.86 31.54
CA MET A 242 20.36 5.27 30.21
C MET A 242 20.20 6.37 29.13
N PRO A 243 21.03 6.37 28.07
CA PRO A 243 20.90 7.34 27.01
C PRO A 243 19.56 7.20 26.29
N ARG A 244 18.84 8.32 26.18
CA ARG A 244 17.58 8.40 25.45
C ARG A 244 17.82 8.20 23.96
N MET A 245 16.99 7.35 23.35
CA MET A 245 17.06 7.07 21.91
C MET A 245 16.49 8.20 21.05
N PHE A 246 15.58 9.02 21.61
CA PHE A 246 15.00 10.18 20.95
C PHE A 246 15.04 11.38 21.89
N THR A 247 15.21 12.56 21.31
CA THR A 247 15.18 13.86 21.98
C THR A 247 13.81 14.53 21.86
N ASN A 248 13.55 15.57 22.65
CA ASN A 248 12.33 16.38 22.51
C ASN A 248 12.21 17.00 21.12
N GLN A 249 13.33 17.43 20.52
CA GLN A 249 13.36 17.93 19.15
C GLN A 249 12.93 16.88 18.11
N ASP A 250 13.26 15.60 18.33
CA ASP A 250 12.81 14.52 17.44
C ASP A 250 11.28 14.33 17.49
N PHE A 251 10.67 14.57 18.65
CA PHE A 251 9.21 14.51 18.82
C PHE A 251 8.50 15.73 18.23
N ASP A 252 9.09 16.91 18.33
CA ASP A 252 8.52 18.18 17.86
C ASP A 252 8.66 18.35 16.34
N SER A 253 9.76 17.88 15.74
CA SER A 253 10.02 17.95 14.30
C SER A 253 9.12 17.05 13.43
N GLY A 254 8.28 16.23 14.06
CA GLY A 254 7.34 15.32 13.38
C GLY A 254 5.87 15.55 13.71
N ALA A 255 5.53 16.62 14.44
CA ALA A 255 4.16 17.02 14.77
C ALA A 255 3.43 17.63 13.56
#